data_AF-A0A917TLC8-F1
#
_entry.id   AF-A0A917TLC8-F1
#
_cell.length_a   1.000
_cell.length_b   1.000
_cell.length_c   1.000
_cell.angle_alpha   90.00
_cell.angle_beta   90.00
_cell.angle_gamma   90.00
#
_symmetry.space_group_name_H-M   'P 1'
#
loop_
_entity.id
_entity.type
_entity.pdbx_description
1 polymer ?
#
loop_
_entity_poly.entity_id
_entity_poly.type
_entity_poly.pdbx_seq_one_letter_code
_entity_poly.pdbx_strand_id
1 'polypeptide(L)'
;MTNQQTSNDSPWVAYLASVDGWVYQSAEDAADDLGGDGEVRIGVARGTCAPIEDDGGLRLPDGVHMAGDQVFELELYIDGEGNEAESAAVRFAQAKAMAAGLNAAAGVAA
;
A
#
# COMPACT_ATOMS: atom_id res chain seq x y z
N MET A 1 -15.10 23.49 11.57
CA MET A 1 -15.00 22.57 10.42
C MET A 1 -13.54 22.56 10.03
N THR A 2 -12.81 21.52 10.42
CA THR A 2 -11.36 21.46 10.22
C THR A 2 -11.11 21.08 8.77
N ASN A 3 -10.54 22.00 7.99
CA ASN A 3 -9.99 21.71 6.66
C ASN A 3 -8.86 20.69 6.85
N GLN A 4 -9.16 19.40 6.69
CA GLN A 4 -8.11 18.41 6.53
C GLN A 4 -7.46 18.66 5.17
N GLN A 5 -6.20 19.02 5.27
CA GLN A 5 -5.33 19.51 4.23
C GLN A 5 -4.97 18.35 3.28
N THR A 6 -5.77 18.18 2.22
CA THR A 6 -5.53 17.26 1.09
C THR A 6 -4.51 17.85 0.12
N SER A 7 -3.30 18.16 0.60
CA SER A 7 -2.24 18.67 -0.27
C SER A 7 -1.57 17.51 -1.00
N ASN A 8 -1.31 17.70 -2.31
CA ASN A 8 -0.44 16.87 -3.15
C ASN A 8 0.98 16.63 -2.58
N ASP A 9 1.30 17.25 -1.43
CA ASP A 9 2.57 17.20 -0.71
C ASP A 9 2.68 16.00 0.25
N SER A 10 1.65 15.18 0.42
CA SER A 10 1.76 13.94 1.19
C SER A 10 2.71 12.95 0.48
N PRO A 11 3.63 12.30 1.23
CA PRO A 11 4.56 11.36 0.62
C PRO A 11 3.82 10.15 0.05
N TRP A 12 4.38 9.60 -1.02
CA TRP A 12 3.99 8.29 -1.54
C TRP A 12 4.38 7.20 -0.54
N VAL A 13 3.44 6.29 -0.29
CA VAL A 13 3.57 5.17 0.63
C VAL A 13 3.21 3.90 -0.13
N ALA A 14 4.05 2.88 0.02
CA ALA A 14 3.70 1.53 -0.42
C ALA A 14 2.90 0.83 0.68
N TYR A 15 1.85 0.12 0.30
CA TYR A 15 1.07 -0.71 1.22
C TYR A 15 1.02 -2.16 0.76
N LEU A 16 0.82 -3.03 1.75
CA LEU A 16 0.47 -4.43 1.61
C LEU A 16 -0.77 -4.63 2.49
N ALA A 17 -1.88 -5.08 1.92
CA ALA A 17 -3.14 -5.19 2.63
C ALA A 17 -3.90 -6.47 2.32
N SER A 18 -4.77 -6.93 3.20
CA SER A 18 -5.75 -7.96 2.87
C SER A 18 -6.80 -7.44 1.90
N VAL A 19 -7.58 -8.34 1.31
CA VAL A 19 -8.72 -8.00 0.45
C VAL A 19 -9.81 -7.20 1.19
N ASP A 20 -9.86 -7.32 2.51
CA ASP A 20 -10.75 -6.51 3.36
C ASP A 20 -10.17 -5.12 3.65
N GLY A 21 -8.89 -4.88 3.37
CA GLY A 21 -8.24 -3.57 3.52
C GLY A 21 -7.47 -3.37 4.82
N TRP A 22 -7.16 -4.43 5.57
CA TRP A 22 -6.22 -4.35 6.70
C TRP A 22 -4.79 -4.31 6.19
N VAL A 23 -3.97 -3.38 6.68
CA VAL A 23 -2.60 -3.16 6.18
C VAL A 23 -1.58 -3.86 7.07
N TYR A 24 -0.68 -4.62 6.45
CA TYR A 24 0.40 -5.36 7.11
C TYR A 24 1.75 -4.66 6.95
N GLN A 25 2.66 -4.85 7.91
CA GLN A 25 4.01 -4.27 7.86
C GLN A 25 4.96 -5.07 6.97
N SER A 26 4.72 -6.37 6.85
CA SER A 26 5.50 -7.30 6.04
C SER A 26 4.64 -8.41 5.45
N ALA A 27 5.17 -9.12 4.45
CA ALA A 27 4.53 -10.30 3.89
C ALA A 27 4.50 -11.48 4.88
N GLU A 28 5.41 -11.51 5.85
CA GLU A 28 5.43 -12.51 6.92
C GLU A 28 4.24 -12.29 7.87
N ASP A 29 3.99 -11.04 8.29
CA ASP A 29 2.81 -10.71 9.11
C ASP A 29 1.50 -11.07 8.39
N ALA A 30 1.44 -10.80 7.08
CA ALA A 30 0.29 -11.17 6.27
C ALA A 30 0.14 -12.70 6.15
N ALA A 31 1.23 -13.43 5.97
CA ALA A 31 1.22 -14.89 5.91
C ALA A 31 0.75 -15.52 7.22
N ASP A 32 1.22 -15.00 8.35
CA ASP A 32 0.85 -15.47 9.68
C ASP A 32 -0.64 -15.25 9.97
N ASP A 33 -1.18 -14.10 9.59
CA ASP A 33 -2.60 -13.77 9.77
C ASP A 33 -3.53 -14.53 8.80
N LEU A 34 -3.12 -14.65 7.53
CA LEU A 34 -3.95 -15.22 6.46
C LEU A 34 -3.73 -16.73 6.25
N GLY A 35 -2.82 -17.35 6.99
CA GLY A 35 -2.55 -18.79 6.92
C GLY A 35 -1.69 -19.22 5.72
N GLY A 36 -0.79 -18.36 5.25
CA GLY A 36 0.23 -18.68 4.23
C GLY A 36 -0.22 -18.57 2.78
N ASP A 37 -1.48 -18.92 2.48
CA ASP A 37 -2.03 -18.95 1.11
C ASP A 37 -3.06 -17.83 0.85
N GLY A 38 -2.99 -16.76 1.64
CA GLY A 38 -3.94 -15.64 1.55
C GLY A 38 -3.74 -14.78 0.31
N GLU A 39 -4.80 -14.10 -0.11
CA GLU A 39 -4.75 -13.07 -1.14
C GLU A 39 -4.53 -11.69 -0.51
N VAL A 40 -3.68 -10.88 -1.14
CA VAL A 40 -3.32 -9.54 -0.69
C VAL A 40 -3.35 -8.53 -1.84
N ARG A 41 -3.61 -7.27 -1.49
CA ARG A 41 -3.44 -6.09 -2.33
C ARG A 41 -2.11 -5.42 -2.02
N ILE A 42 -1.34 -5.11 -3.04
CA ILE A 42 -0.11 -4.34 -2.93
C ILE A 42 -0.24 -3.12 -3.83
N GLY A 43 0.04 -1.94 -3.30
CA GLY A 43 -0.06 -0.72 -4.08
C GLY A 43 0.83 0.40 -3.58
N VAL A 44 0.78 1.52 -4.31
CA VAL A 44 1.46 2.77 -3.96
C VAL A 44 0.45 3.90 -4.01
N ALA A 45 0.32 4.59 -2.89
CA ALA A 45 -0.70 5.60 -2.68
C ALA A 45 -0.18 6.80 -1.89
N ARG A 46 -0.94 7.88 -1.89
CA ARG A 46 -0.72 9.07 -1.07
C ARG A 46 -2.07 9.70 -0.74
N GLY A 47 -2.06 10.76 0.06
CA GLY A 47 -3.23 11.60 0.28
C GLY A 47 -4.46 10.79 0.69
N THR A 48 -5.53 10.90 -0.10
CA THR A 48 -6.84 10.27 0.18
C THR A 48 -6.87 8.75 -0.05
N CYS A 49 -5.81 8.17 -0.63
CA CYS A 49 -5.65 6.71 -0.78
C CYS A 49 -4.65 6.11 0.21
N ALA A 50 -3.93 6.92 0.98
CA ALA A 50 -2.91 6.43 1.90
C ALA A 50 -3.55 5.66 3.07
N PRO A 51 -2.90 4.60 3.58
CA PRO A 51 -3.32 3.93 4.80
C PRO A 51 -3.56 4.91 5.96
N ILE A 52 -4.64 4.70 6.69
CA ILE A 52 -5.02 5.47 7.88
C ILE A 52 -4.99 4.57 9.11
N GLU A 53 -4.75 5.16 10.27
CA GLU A 53 -4.86 4.47 11.55
C GLU A 53 -6.33 4.47 11.99
N ASP A 54 -6.84 3.28 12.32
CA ASP A 54 -8.18 3.03 12.86
C ASP A 54 -8.06 2.31 14.22
N ASP A 55 -9.16 2.17 14.96
CA ASP A 55 -9.18 1.63 16.34
C ASP A 55 -8.56 0.22 16.48
N GLY A 56 -8.41 -0.52 15.38
CA GLY A 56 -7.80 -1.86 15.34
C GLY A 56 -6.43 -1.95 14.62
N GLY A 57 -5.89 -0.86 14.10
CA GLY A 57 -4.63 -0.85 13.33
C GLY A 57 -4.70 -0.07 12.02
N LEU A 58 -3.73 -0.27 11.14
CA LEU A 58 -3.69 0.41 9.84
C LEU A 58 -4.68 -0.21 8.85
N ARG A 59 -5.44 0.65 8.17
CA ARG A 59 -6.40 0.26 7.13
C ARG A 59 -6.31 1.13 5.88
N LEU A 60 -6.72 0.56 4.76
CA LEU A 60 -7.03 1.34 3.58
C LEU A 60 -8.31 2.15 3.84
N PRO A 61 -8.33 3.45 3.47
CA PRO A 61 -9.50 4.29 3.66
C PRO A 61 -10.65 3.85 2.74
N ASP A 62 -11.86 3.79 3.28
CA ASP A 62 -13.06 3.59 2.47
C ASP A 62 -13.53 4.89 1.79
N GLY A 63 -14.04 4.80 0.56
CA GLY A 63 -14.81 5.87 -0.06
C GLY A 63 -14.28 6.38 -1.41
N VAL A 64 -14.50 7.67 -1.67
CA VAL A 64 -14.12 8.30 -2.94
C VAL A 64 -12.72 8.87 -2.84
N HIS A 65 -11.84 8.38 -3.69
CA HIS A 65 -10.45 8.83 -3.78
C HIS A 65 -10.26 9.93 -4.82
N MET A 66 -9.27 10.79 -4.59
CA MET A 66 -8.86 11.77 -5.58
C MET A 66 -8.05 11.10 -6.71
N ALA A 67 -8.32 11.50 -7.94
CA ALA A 67 -7.55 11.02 -9.08
C ALA A 67 -6.08 11.42 -8.94
N GLY A 68 -5.16 10.45 -9.12
CA GLY A 68 -3.72 10.66 -8.97
C GLY A 68 -3.18 10.51 -7.55
N ASP A 69 -4.00 10.05 -6.59
CA ASP A 69 -3.55 9.63 -5.25
C ASP A 69 -3.12 8.16 -5.19
N GLN A 70 -3.37 7.40 -6.25
CA GLN A 70 -2.94 6.02 -6.43
C GLN A 70 -2.35 5.85 -7.84
N VAL A 71 -1.23 5.16 -7.92
CA VAL A 71 -0.49 4.97 -9.19
C VAL A 71 -0.39 3.52 -9.63
N PHE A 72 -0.56 2.60 -8.68
CA PHE A 72 -0.40 1.18 -8.91
C PHE A 72 -1.14 0.41 -7.81
N GLU A 73 -1.80 -0.68 -8.21
CA GLU A 73 -2.28 -1.72 -7.32
C GLU A 73 -2.26 -3.06 -8.05
N LEU A 74 -1.98 -4.12 -7.30
CA LEU A 74 -1.93 -5.48 -7.75
C LEU A 74 -2.53 -6.38 -6.67
N GLU A 75 -3.41 -7.30 -7.09
CA GLU A 75 -3.96 -8.38 -6.28
C GLU A 75 -3.21 -9.68 -6.62
N LEU A 76 -2.76 -10.41 -5.60
CA LEU A 76 -2.00 -11.66 -5.75
C LEU A 76 -2.01 -12.51 -4.47
N TYR A 77 -1.62 -13.78 -4.58
CA TYR A 77 -1.38 -14.66 -3.43
C TYR A 77 -0.05 -14.41 -2.75
N ILE A 78 -0.01 -14.51 -1.42
CA ILE A 78 1.16 -14.19 -0.60
C ILE A 78 2.43 -14.92 -1.05
N ASP A 79 2.33 -16.22 -1.28
CA ASP A 79 3.44 -17.08 -1.71
C ASP A 79 3.77 -16.96 -3.21
N GLY A 80 2.90 -16.31 -3.99
CA GLY A 80 2.98 -16.19 -5.44
C GLY A 80 2.59 -17.46 -6.20
N GLU A 81 1.74 -18.33 -5.63
CA GLU A 81 1.38 -19.64 -6.19
C GLU A 81 2.63 -20.49 -6.55
N GLY A 82 3.67 -20.40 -5.73
CA GLY A 82 4.97 -21.04 -5.97
C GLY A 82 5.91 -20.30 -6.94
N ASN A 83 5.52 -19.12 -7.45
CA ASN A 83 6.38 -18.23 -8.23
C ASN A 83 6.89 -17.07 -7.38
N GLU A 84 8.14 -17.16 -6.93
CA GLU A 84 8.76 -16.14 -6.06
C GLU A 84 8.74 -14.73 -6.67
N ALA A 85 8.85 -14.60 -8.01
CA ALA A 85 8.79 -13.31 -8.69
C ALA A 85 7.41 -12.65 -8.62
N GLU A 86 6.38 -13.42 -8.29
CA GLU A 86 4.99 -12.99 -8.12
C GLU A 86 4.57 -12.97 -6.65
N SER A 87 5.44 -13.42 -5.73
CA SER A 87 5.18 -13.39 -4.29
C SER A 87 4.96 -11.97 -3.75
N ALA A 88 4.15 -11.87 -2.70
CA ALA A 88 3.86 -10.61 -2.02
C ALA A 88 5.12 -9.94 -1.48
N ALA A 89 6.09 -10.72 -0.98
CA ALA A 89 7.36 -10.18 -0.48
C ALA A 89 8.12 -9.41 -1.57
N VAL A 90 8.27 -10.00 -2.76
CA VAL A 90 8.98 -9.38 -3.89
C VAL A 90 8.22 -8.17 -4.42
N ARG A 91 6.91 -8.30 -4.63
CA ARG A 91 6.08 -7.20 -5.15
C ARG A 91 5.97 -6.04 -4.17
N PHE A 92 5.93 -6.32 -2.88
CA PHE A 92 5.92 -5.27 -1.86
C PHE A 92 7.26 -4.54 -1.78
N ALA A 93 8.39 -5.24 -1.92
CA ALA A 93 9.70 -4.60 -2.03
C ALA A 93 9.80 -3.69 -3.27
N GLN A 94 9.25 -4.13 -4.41
CA GLN A 94 9.15 -3.30 -5.63
C GLN A 94 8.29 -2.06 -5.41
N ALA A 95 7.13 -2.20 -4.76
CA ALA A 95 6.26 -1.08 -4.43
C ALA A 95 6.96 -0.08 -3.50
N LYS A 96 7.70 -0.55 -2.48
CA LYS A 96 8.52 0.30 -1.61
C LYS A 96 9.57 1.08 -2.39
N ALA A 97 10.27 0.43 -3.32
CA ALA A 97 11.25 1.10 -4.19
C ALA A 97 10.58 2.15 -5.11
N MET A 98 9.39 1.85 -5.64
CA MET A 98 8.61 2.80 -6.45
C MET A 98 8.20 4.03 -5.64
N ALA A 99 7.63 3.84 -4.45
CA ALA A 99 7.25 4.94 -3.55
C ALA A 99 8.46 5.82 -3.20
N ALA A 100 9.61 5.21 -2.89
CA ALA A 100 10.85 5.94 -2.65
C ALA A 100 11.31 6.75 -3.87
N GLY A 101 11.24 6.16 -5.08
CA GLY A 101 11.56 6.85 -6.33
C GLY A 101 10.63 8.03 -6.62
N LEU A 102 9.33 7.87 -6.40
CA LEU A 102 8.33 8.94 -6.56
C LEU A 102 8.58 10.10 -5.58
N ASN A 103 8.88 9.78 -4.32
CA ASN A 103 9.23 10.78 -3.31
C ASN A 103 10.53 11.52 -3.64
N ALA A 104 11.55 10.80 -4.12
CA ALA A 104 12.81 11.41 -4.56
C ALA A 104 12.57 12.35 -5.76
N ALA A 105 11.76 11.95 -6.73
CA ALA A 105 11.42 12.80 -7.88
C ALA A 105 10.63 14.05 -7.47
N ALA A 106 9.73 13.93 -6.49
CA ALA A 106 8.97 15.07 -5.95
C ALA A 106 9.89 16.06 -5.19
N GLY A 107 10.87 15.55 -4.44
CA GLY A 107 11.84 16.38 -3.72
C GLY A 107 12.90 17.06 -4.60
N VAL A 108 13.15 16.54 -5.81
CA VAL A 108 14.04 17.17 -6.81
C VAL A 108 13.35 18.33 -7.56
N ALA A 109 12.02 18.47 -7.43
CA ALA A 109 11.24 19.52 -8.07
C ALA A 109 11.09 20.81 -7.24
N ALA A 110 11.76 20.92 -6.08
CA ALA A 110 11.69 22.06 -5.17
C ALA A 110 12.90 23.01 -5.27
#